data_AF-A0A954KK18-F1
#
_entry.id   AF-A0A954KK18-F1
#
_cell.length_a   1.000
_cell.length_b   1.000
_cell.length_c   1.000
_cell.angle_alpha   90.00
_cell.angle_beta   90.00
_cell.angle_gamma   90.00
#
_symmetry.space_group_name_H-M   'P 1'
#
loop_
_entity.id
_entity.type
_entity.pdbx_description
1 polymer ?
#
loop_
_entity_poly.entity_id
_entity_poly.type
_entity_poly.pdbx_seq_one_letter_code
_entity_poly.pdbx_strand_id
1 'polypeptide(L)'
;KYDPFTQQEYYRLFAYFNQASDPGMQTRNGNQTPVVDLYDDAKLAEAESLKPKVAELKQQVEARKLECEPEFQNWLSAARANAADGPQLPAGLAFHAPLDEGQGTEVANVVGEQPVPGKLKGPANWSAEGRSGAAFDCNGQNFVEFANAADFERTDSFSYGCWIKPSGAPTGAPLARMDDGNNYRGFDLHIAGGVVQVHLINTWPSNAVKVRSKDKLVADQWQHVFVTYDGSSKAAGVKIYINGEEKPWDIEQDGLSDTIRTTVPFYLGRRNPGSPYKGLIDDVRIYPRVLSGAEVAALAGSDPIAPLLAKPAEETTPDELVTLKQHYLTAIDEPHQKLVKEVAELESRIAELGKPLVNVMVMQDVPQMRPTYVLDRGNYASPKQDVELRPGVPSIMPQPAEGTPENRLGLAQWLMQPNHPLTARVAVNRYWAMLFGKGIVKTQEDFGAQGDWPTHPRLLDWMAVDFVESGW
;
A
#
# COMPACT_ATOMS: atom_id res chain seq x y z
N LYS A 1 9.43 -12.43 55.90
CA LYS A 1 9.46 -10.95 56.02
C LYS A 1 8.88 -10.26 54.78
N TYR A 2 8.29 -11.02 53.85
CA TYR A 2 7.56 -10.54 52.69
C TYR A 2 6.09 -10.95 52.86
N ASP A 3 5.19 -10.27 52.16
CA ASP A 3 3.74 -10.46 52.24
C ASP A 3 3.33 -11.94 52.10
N PRO A 4 2.18 -12.34 52.67
CA PRO A 4 1.83 -13.75 52.88
C PRO A 4 1.27 -14.45 51.63
N PHE A 5 1.93 -14.31 50.47
CA PHE A 5 1.59 -15.05 49.26
C PHE A 5 2.80 -15.84 48.73
N THR A 6 2.50 -16.99 48.14
CA THR A 6 3.47 -17.95 47.61
C THR A 6 4.08 -17.46 46.30
N GLN A 7 5.25 -18.02 45.94
CA GLN A 7 5.87 -17.77 44.64
C GLN A 7 4.94 -18.18 43.49
N GLN A 8 4.15 -19.25 43.68
CA GLN A 8 3.17 -19.68 42.69
C GLN A 8 2.08 -18.63 42.46
N GLU A 9 1.52 -18.05 43.53
CA GLU A 9 0.51 -16.97 43.41
C GLU A 9 1.07 -15.72 42.73
N TYR A 10 2.33 -15.36 43.00
CA TYR A 10 3.01 -14.30 42.27
C TYR A 10 3.02 -14.57 40.75
N TYR A 11 3.42 -15.78 40.34
CA TYR A 11 3.46 -16.11 38.92
C TYR A 11 2.07 -16.27 38.28
N ARG A 12 1.03 -16.62 39.07
CA ARG A 12 -0.37 -16.58 38.61
C ARG A 12 -0.83 -15.14 38.36
N LEU A 13 -0.44 -14.18 39.20
CA LEU A 13 -0.72 -12.76 38.94
C LEU A 13 0.05 -12.26 37.71
N PHE A 14 1.34 -12.63 37.59
CA PHE A 14 2.16 -12.33 36.42
C PHE A 14 1.58 -12.90 35.12
N ALA A 15 0.91 -14.07 35.18
CA ALA A 15 0.33 -14.71 34.01
C ALA A 15 -0.70 -13.83 33.28
N TYR A 16 -1.37 -12.87 33.95
CA TYR A 16 -2.21 -11.87 33.28
C TYR A 16 -1.42 -10.95 32.35
N PHE A 17 -0.18 -10.61 32.71
CA PHE A 17 0.68 -9.68 31.97
C PHE A 17 1.55 -10.37 30.92
N ASN A 18 1.80 -11.68 31.08
CA ASN A 18 2.56 -12.50 30.13
C ASN A 18 1.82 -12.72 28.78
N GLN A 19 0.62 -12.14 28.62
CA GLN A 19 -0.22 -12.32 27.45
C GLN A 19 -0.16 -11.18 26.43
N ALA A 20 0.62 -10.12 26.68
CA ALA A 20 0.71 -9.00 25.74
C ALA A 20 1.16 -9.43 24.34
N SER A 21 0.38 -9.07 23.32
CA SER A 21 0.75 -9.31 21.91
C SER A 21 1.81 -8.34 21.39
N ASP A 22 2.13 -7.29 22.16
CA ASP A 22 3.21 -6.35 21.85
C ASP A 22 4.54 -7.11 21.70
N PRO A 23 5.26 -6.95 20.57
CA PRO A 23 6.54 -7.62 20.32
C PRO A 23 7.70 -7.08 21.17
N GLY A 24 7.51 -6.02 21.96
CA GLY A 24 8.47 -5.52 22.95
C GLY A 24 9.68 -4.77 22.39
N MET A 25 9.79 -4.64 21.06
CA MET A 25 10.80 -3.81 20.40
C MET A 25 10.15 -2.58 19.78
N GLN A 26 10.53 -1.39 20.25
CA GLN A 26 10.23 -0.17 19.51
C GLN A 26 11.08 -0.11 18.24
N THR A 27 10.40 -0.05 17.09
CA THR A 27 11.02 0.38 15.85
C THR A 27 10.82 1.89 15.70
N ARG A 28 11.72 2.60 15.01
CA ARG A 28 11.57 4.05 14.74
C ARG A 28 10.44 4.35 13.72
N ASN A 29 9.65 3.35 13.33
CA ASN A 29 8.79 3.36 12.16
C ASN A 29 7.29 3.51 12.50
N GLY A 30 6.96 4.44 13.40
CA GLY A 30 5.56 4.78 13.71
C GLY A 30 4.92 3.89 14.79
N ASN A 31 3.60 3.74 14.69
CA ASN A 31 2.80 3.00 15.68
C ASN A 31 3.06 1.49 15.56
N GLN A 32 3.33 0.85 16.70
CA GLN A 32 3.59 -0.59 16.78
C GLN A 32 2.29 -1.36 17.00
N THR A 33 2.13 -2.50 16.32
CA THR A 33 1.00 -3.41 16.55
C THR A 33 1.01 -3.94 18.00
N PRO A 34 -0.18 -4.17 18.60
CA PRO A 34 -1.51 -4.08 18.00
C PRO A 34 -2.02 -2.64 17.91
N VAL A 35 -2.76 -2.37 16.84
CA VAL A 35 -3.31 -1.05 16.54
C VAL A 35 -4.77 -1.17 16.12
N VAL A 36 -5.52 -0.09 16.29
CA VAL A 36 -6.91 0.05 15.82
C VAL A 36 -7.00 1.26 14.90
N ASP A 37 -7.66 1.06 13.76
CA ASP A 37 -7.99 2.12 12.83
C ASP A 37 -9.23 2.88 13.29
N LEU A 38 -9.12 4.20 13.36
CA LEU A 38 -10.25 5.10 13.58
C LEU A 38 -10.71 5.66 12.24
N TYR A 39 -11.98 5.44 11.93
CA TYR A 39 -12.62 5.90 10.70
C TYR A 39 -13.52 7.10 10.95
N ASP A 40 -13.90 7.75 9.85
CA ASP A 40 -14.94 8.77 9.83
C ASP A 40 -16.27 8.13 9.39
N ASP A 41 -17.21 7.99 10.31
CA ASP A 41 -18.50 7.33 10.05
C ASP A 41 -19.29 8.01 8.92
N ALA A 42 -19.16 9.33 8.75
CA ALA A 42 -19.83 10.05 7.68
C ALA A 42 -19.21 9.71 6.31
N LYS A 43 -17.88 9.62 6.23
CA LYS A 43 -17.19 9.19 5.01
C LYS A 43 -17.49 7.73 4.67
N LEU A 44 -17.53 6.85 5.67
CA LEU A 44 -17.91 5.45 5.48
C LEU A 44 -19.35 5.33 4.95
N ALA A 45 -20.29 6.09 5.51
CA ALA A 45 -21.66 6.13 5.02
C ALA A 45 -21.75 6.66 3.57
N GLU A 46 -20.98 7.71 3.22
CA GLU A 46 -20.86 8.20 1.84
C GLU A 46 -20.31 7.09 0.92
N ALA A 47 -19.24 6.40 1.33
CA ALA A 47 -18.64 5.32 0.57
C ALA A 47 -19.63 4.16 0.31
N GLU A 48 -20.37 3.73 1.34
CA GLU A 48 -21.42 2.71 1.19
C GLU A 48 -22.54 3.18 0.25
N SER A 49 -22.90 4.47 0.27
CA SER A 49 -23.94 5.02 -0.61
C SER A 49 -23.55 5.04 -2.09
N LEU A 50 -22.25 5.07 -2.40
CA LEU A 50 -21.72 5.08 -3.77
C LEU A 50 -21.61 3.68 -4.40
N LYS A 51 -21.51 2.61 -3.59
CA LYS A 51 -21.34 1.23 -4.09
C LYS A 51 -22.46 0.77 -5.03
N PRO A 52 -23.76 1.02 -4.76
CA PRO A 52 -24.83 0.66 -5.70
C PRO A 52 -24.69 1.37 -7.05
N LYS A 53 -24.29 2.64 -7.05
CA LYS A 53 -24.06 3.42 -8.28
C LYS A 53 -22.91 2.84 -9.11
N VAL A 54 -21.81 2.44 -8.47
CA VAL A 54 -20.71 1.73 -9.16
C VAL A 54 -21.20 0.41 -9.76
N ALA A 55 -21.99 -0.36 -9.01
CA ALA A 55 -22.54 -1.63 -9.51
C ALA A 55 -23.45 -1.42 -10.72
N GLU A 56 -24.30 -0.39 -10.71
CA GLU A 56 -25.15 0.00 -11.83
C GLU A 56 -24.30 0.41 -13.05
N LEU A 57 -23.32 1.29 -12.88
CA LEU A 57 -22.43 1.71 -13.98
C LEU A 57 -21.66 0.54 -14.57
N LYS A 58 -21.19 -0.42 -13.76
CA LYS A 58 -20.56 -1.65 -14.27
C LYS A 58 -21.53 -2.50 -15.09
N GLN A 59 -22.80 -2.58 -14.70
CA GLN A 59 -23.82 -3.23 -15.55
C GLN A 59 -24.01 -2.47 -16.86
N GLN A 60 -24.02 -1.13 -16.84
CA GLN A 60 -24.08 -0.32 -18.06
C GLN A 60 -22.86 -0.51 -18.97
N VAL A 61 -21.65 -0.67 -18.40
CA VAL A 61 -20.44 -1.03 -19.17
C VAL A 61 -20.64 -2.35 -19.90
N GLU A 62 -21.08 -3.41 -19.20
CA GLU A 62 -21.33 -4.71 -19.84
C GLU A 62 -22.48 -4.67 -20.85
N ALA A 63 -23.54 -3.91 -20.58
CA ALA A 63 -24.63 -3.69 -21.52
C ALA A 63 -24.15 -2.98 -22.79
N ARG A 64 -23.34 -1.92 -22.66
CA ARG A 64 -22.80 -1.17 -23.80
C ARG A 64 -21.99 -2.06 -24.74
N LYS A 65 -21.23 -3.04 -24.22
CA LYS A 65 -20.50 -4.02 -25.05
C LYS A 65 -21.41 -4.83 -25.98
N LEU A 66 -22.67 -5.05 -25.59
CA LEU A 66 -23.66 -5.75 -26.39
C LEU A 66 -24.44 -4.79 -27.30
N GLU A 67 -24.83 -3.64 -26.76
CA GLU A 67 -25.67 -2.65 -27.45
C GLU A 67 -24.95 -1.92 -28.59
N CYS A 68 -23.62 -1.75 -28.50
CA CYS A 68 -22.83 -1.05 -29.51
C CYS A 68 -22.64 -1.85 -30.82
N GLU A 69 -23.27 -3.02 -30.98
CA GLU A 69 -23.07 -3.90 -32.13
C GLU A 69 -23.37 -3.20 -33.48
N PRO A 70 -24.48 -2.46 -33.65
CA PRO A 70 -24.74 -1.73 -34.89
C PRO A 70 -23.68 -0.66 -35.20
N GLU A 71 -23.26 0.11 -34.19
CA GLU A 71 -22.23 1.14 -34.35
C GLU A 71 -20.86 0.53 -34.65
N PHE A 72 -20.54 -0.60 -34.01
CA PHE A 72 -19.34 -1.38 -34.28
C PHE A 72 -19.30 -1.88 -35.73
N GLN A 73 -20.40 -2.45 -36.25
CA GLN A 73 -20.46 -2.94 -37.63
C GLN A 73 -20.34 -1.79 -38.65
N ASN A 74 -20.93 -0.63 -38.36
CA ASN A 74 -20.80 0.57 -39.19
C ASN A 74 -19.35 1.08 -39.20
N TRP A 75 -18.73 1.18 -38.02
CA TRP A 75 -17.32 1.55 -37.90
C TRP A 75 -16.42 0.55 -38.64
N LEU A 76 -16.62 -0.76 -38.43
CA LEU A 76 -15.82 -1.81 -39.03
C LEU A 76 -15.87 -1.72 -40.55
N SER A 77 -17.06 -1.56 -41.13
CA SER A 77 -17.24 -1.41 -42.58
C SER A 77 -16.49 -0.19 -43.13
N ALA A 78 -16.55 0.96 -42.44
CA ALA A 78 -15.84 2.17 -42.84
C ALA A 78 -14.31 2.06 -42.65
N ALA A 79 -13.88 1.41 -41.57
CA ALA A 79 -12.47 1.19 -41.25
C ALA A 79 -11.80 0.22 -42.24
N ARG A 80 -12.52 -0.82 -42.68
CA ARG A 80 -12.06 -1.71 -43.76
C ARG A 80 -11.90 -0.99 -45.09
N ALA A 81 -12.86 -0.12 -45.43
CA ALA A 81 -12.81 0.65 -46.68
C ALA A 81 -11.65 1.66 -46.72
N ASN A 82 -11.18 2.11 -45.55
CA ASN A 82 -10.11 3.10 -45.41
C ASN A 82 -8.94 2.56 -44.59
N ALA A 83 -8.65 1.26 -44.68
CA ALA A 83 -7.55 0.65 -43.94
C ALA A 83 -6.25 1.36 -44.33
N ALA A 84 -5.69 2.12 -43.38
CA ALA A 84 -4.44 2.85 -43.58
C ALA A 84 -3.26 1.88 -43.58
N ASP A 85 -2.18 2.24 -44.26
CA ASP A 85 -0.91 1.52 -44.18
C ASP A 85 -0.21 1.85 -42.85
N GLY A 86 -0.34 0.95 -41.87
CA GLY A 86 0.51 0.92 -40.67
C GLY A 86 -0.18 1.22 -39.33
N PRO A 87 0.53 0.98 -38.21
CA PRO A 87 -0.05 0.94 -36.87
C PRO A 87 -0.57 2.30 -36.45
N GLN A 88 -1.85 2.36 -36.09
CA GLN A 88 -2.45 3.57 -35.54
C GLN A 88 -2.08 3.71 -34.06
N LEU A 89 -1.42 4.82 -33.72
CA LEU A 89 -0.99 5.07 -32.35
C LEU A 89 -2.21 5.36 -31.44
N PRO A 90 -2.18 4.94 -30.17
CA PRO A 90 -3.29 5.12 -29.25
C PRO A 90 -3.58 6.61 -28.97
N ALA A 91 -4.85 6.97 -28.89
CA ALA A 91 -5.30 8.30 -28.47
C ALA A 91 -5.17 8.50 -26.94
N GLY A 92 -5.21 9.76 -26.50
CA GLY A 92 -5.14 10.14 -25.08
C GLY A 92 -3.73 10.17 -24.50
N LEU A 93 -2.72 10.43 -25.33
CA LEU A 93 -1.32 10.58 -24.89
C LEU A 93 -1.19 11.79 -23.96
N ALA A 94 -0.67 11.58 -22.74
CA ALA A 94 -0.49 12.64 -21.74
C ALA A 94 0.97 13.13 -21.63
N PHE A 95 1.92 12.31 -22.05
CA PHE A 95 3.34 12.66 -22.06
C PHE A 95 4.05 11.89 -23.16
N HIS A 96 4.93 12.59 -23.90
CA HIS A 96 5.78 11.97 -24.90
C HIS A 96 7.13 12.69 -24.96
N ALA A 97 8.20 11.95 -24.66
CA ALA A 97 9.56 12.40 -24.92
C ALA A 97 10.15 11.53 -26.04
N PRO A 98 10.26 12.06 -27.28
CA PRO A 98 10.85 11.34 -28.40
C PRO A 98 12.32 11.00 -28.16
N LEU A 99 13.09 11.89 -27.53
CA LEU A 99 14.54 11.74 -27.28
C LEU A 99 15.41 11.84 -28.56
N ASP A 100 14.93 12.62 -29.53
CA ASP A 100 15.55 12.87 -30.83
C ASP A 100 16.50 14.08 -30.89
N GLU A 101 16.77 14.75 -29.76
CA GLU A 101 17.54 16.01 -29.75
C GLU A 101 18.98 15.85 -30.21
N GLY A 102 19.60 14.69 -29.90
CA GLY A 102 20.97 14.34 -30.29
C GLY A 102 22.09 15.18 -29.65
N GLN A 103 21.76 16.27 -28.96
CA GLN A 103 22.67 17.14 -28.24
C GLN A 103 21.94 18.04 -27.23
N GLY A 104 22.70 18.69 -26.34
CA GLY A 104 22.15 19.67 -25.40
C GLY A 104 21.59 19.05 -24.12
N THR A 105 20.96 19.89 -23.29
CA THR A 105 20.51 19.55 -21.93
C THR A 105 19.01 19.72 -21.70
N GLU A 106 18.26 20.03 -22.75
CA GLU A 106 16.80 20.11 -22.70
C GLU A 106 16.23 18.93 -23.48
N VAL A 107 15.16 18.35 -22.95
CA VAL A 107 14.48 17.21 -23.56
C VAL A 107 13.02 17.59 -23.78
N ALA A 108 12.55 17.50 -25.01
CA ALA A 108 11.19 17.84 -25.36
C ALA A 108 10.19 16.89 -24.71
N ASN A 109 9.14 17.46 -24.13
CA ASN A 109 7.85 16.81 -24.05
C ASN A 109 7.03 17.36 -25.23
N VAL A 110 6.50 16.53 -26.12
CA VAL A 110 5.79 17.02 -27.33
C VAL A 110 4.27 17.07 -27.16
N VAL A 111 3.78 16.83 -25.94
CA VAL A 111 2.35 16.81 -25.61
C VAL A 111 1.91 18.10 -24.91
N GLY A 112 0.81 18.69 -25.38
CA GLY A 112 0.18 19.89 -24.81
C GLY A 112 0.46 21.16 -25.61
N GLU A 113 -0.31 22.22 -25.34
CA GLU A 113 -0.18 23.51 -26.05
C GLU A 113 1.09 24.29 -25.66
N GLN A 114 1.57 24.11 -24.42
CA GLN A 114 2.84 24.65 -23.92
C GLN A 114 3.58 23.60 -23.08
N PRO A 115 4.25 22.64 -23.72
CA PRO A 115 4.97 21.62 -23.00
C PRO A 115 6.17 22.21 -22.26
N VAL A 116 6.35 21.81 -21.00
CA VAL A 116 7.55 22.13 -20.23
C VAL A 116 8.63 21.08 -20.55
N PRO A 117 9.79 21.47 -21.09
CA PRO A 117 10.86 20.53 -21.40
C PRO A 117 11.47 19.96 -20.11
N GLY A 118 11.93 18.72 -20.20
CA GLY A 118 12.76 18.08 -19.20
C GLY A 118 14.16 18.66 -19.20
N LYS A 119 14.85 18.55 -18.07
CA LYS A 119 16.23 19.02 -17.90
C LYS A 119 17.16 17.84 -17.67
N LEU A 120 18.14 17.68 -18.55
CA LEU A 120 19.23 16.74 -18.38
C LEU A 120 20.15 17.24 -17.25
N LYS A 121 20.49 16.35 -16.35
CA LYS A 121 21.46 16.57 -15.26
C LYS A 121 22.63 15.60 -15.45
N GLY A 122 23.86 16.10 -15.30
CA GLY A 122 25.08 15.33 -15.58
C GLY A 122 25.58 15.50 -17.01
N PRO A 123 26.45 14.59 -17.50
CA PRO A 123 26.96 14.64 -18.88
C PRO A 123 25.84 14.52 -19.94
N ALA A 124 25.82 15.46 -20.88
CA ALA A 124 24.88 15.49 -22.01
C ALA A 124 25.28 14.45 -23.08
N ASN A 125 25.04 13.18 -22.79
CA ASN A 125 25.32 12.08 -23.71
C ASN A 125 24.09 11.71 -24.53
N TRP A 126 24.32 11.57 -25.83
CA TRP A 126 23.32 11.19 -26.82
C TRP A 126 23.94 10.18 -27.78
N SER A 127 23.12 9.22 -28.22
CA SER A 127 23.50 8.24 -29.24
C SER A 127 22.83 8.60 -30.56
N ALA A 128 23.58 8.51 -31.66
CA ALA A 128 23.03 8.59 -33.01
C ALA A 128 22.36 7.27 -33.46
N GLU A 129 22.47 6.20 -32.65
CA GLU A 129 21.86 4.89 -32.89
C GLU A 129 20.55 4.73 -32.09
N GLY A 130 19.62 5.67 -32.25
CA GLY A 130 18.27 5.56 -31.68
C GLY A 130 17.46 4.42 -32.28
N ARG A 131 16.35 4.05 -31.63
CA ARG A 131 15.34 3.17 -32.23
C ARG A 131 14.66 3.90 -33.38
N SER A 132 14.42 5.19 -33.21
CA SER A 132 14.07 6.18 -34.23
C SER A 132 14.97 7.40 -33.99
N GLY A 133 15.66 7.89 -35.02
CA GLY A 133 16.53 9.07 -34.87
C GLY A 133 17.63 8.90 -33.81
N ALA A 134 17.68 9.82 -32.83
CA ALA A 134 18.65 9.79 -31.75
C ALA A 134 18.09 9.11 -30.50
N ALA A 135 18.93 8.82 -29.51
CA ALA A 135 18.47 8.33 -28.22
C ALA A 135 19.27 8.93 -27.07
N PHE A 136 18.63 9.00 -25.90
CA PHE A 136 19.31 9.39 -24.68
C PHE A 136 20.25 8.27 -24.22
N ASP A 137 21.55 8.55 -24.15
CA ASP A 137 22.55 7.63 -23.62
C ASP A 137 22.66 7.81 -22.10
N CYS A 138 21.90 6.99 -21.37
CA CYS A 138 21.96 6.95 -19.93
C CYS A 138 23.18 6.12 -19.49
N ASN A 139 24.22 6.79 -18.99
CA ASN A 139 25.49 6.17 -18.59
C ASN A 139 25.59 5.89 -17.08
N GLY A 140 24.51 6.14 -16.34
CA GLY A 140 24.41 6.01 -14.89
C GLY A 140 24.98 7.18 -14.09
N GLN A 141 25.53 8.20 -14.76
CA GLN A 141 25.98 9.48 -14.18
C GLN A 141 25.11 10.67 -14.63
N ASN A 142 24.22 10.44 -15.60
CA ASN A 142 23.27 11.40 -16.12
C ASN A 142 21.83 10.88 -16.01
N PHE A 143 20.88 11.80 -16.05
CA PHE A 143 19.44 11.52 -16.01
C PHE A 143 18.68 12.75 -16.52
N VAL A 144 17.39 12.56 -16.86
CA VAL A 144 16.50 13.65 -17.26
C VAL A 144 15.42 13.84 -16.20
N GLU A 145 15.14 15.08 -15.83
CA GLU A 145 14.13 15.46 -14.85
C GLU A 145 12.95 16.19 -15.53
N PHE A 146 11.73 15.70 -15.31
CA PHE A 146 10.48 16.35 -15.69
C PHE A 146 9.68 16.69 -14.43
N ALA A 147 9.61 17.98 -14.08
CA ALA A 147 8.98 18.44 -12.84
C ALA A 147 7.48 18.09 -12.74
N ASN A 148 6.74 18.30 -13.84
CA ASN A 148 5.28 18.23 -13.88
C ASN A 148 4.78 17.11 -14.80
N ALA A 149 5.33 15.90 -14.63
CA ALA A 149 4.90 14.72 -15.37
C ALA A 149 4.60 13.55 -14.43
N ALA A 150 3.66 12.71 -14.87
CA ALA A 150 3.35 11.41 -14.29
C ALA A 150 2.98 11.42 -12.79
N ASP A 151 2.20 12.42 -12.34
CA ASP A 151 1.69 12.48 -10.96
C ASP A 151 0.40 11.66 -10.83
N PHE A 152 0.56 10.34 -10.68
CA PHE A 152 -0.56 9.40 -10.53
C PHE A 152 -0.78 9.00 -9.08
N GLU A 153 -2.04 8.82 -8.70
CA GLU A 153 -2.44 8.11 -7.50
C GLU A 153 -2.56 6.59 -7.76
N ARG A 154 -2.50 5.78 -6.70
CA ARG A 154 -2.66 4.32 -6.75
C ARG A 154 -4.00 3.88 -7.33
N THR A 155 -5.01 4.75 -7.28
CA THR A 155 -6.35 4.49 -7.78
C THR A 155 -6.55 5.02 -9.20
N ASP A 156 -5.59 5.77 -9.74
CA ASP A 156 -5.62 6.19 -11.13
C ASP A 156 -5.21 5.02 -12.02
N SER A 157 -5.94 4.81 -13.12
CA SER A 157 -5.52 3.90 -14.18
C SER A 157 -4.54 4.60 -15.12
N PHE A 158 -3.42 3.98 -15.44
CA PHE A 158 -2.43 4.56 -16.35
C PHE A 158 -1.58 3.50 -17.04
N SER A 159 -0.96 3.89 -18.16
CA SER A 159 -0.04 3.05 -18.91
C SER A 159 1.19 3.83 -19.31
N TYR A 160 2.36 3.21 -19.28
CA TYR A 160 3.62 3.90 -19.50
C TYR A 160 4.71 2.95 -19.97
N GLY A 161 5.69 3.47 -20.68
CA GLY A 161 6.83 2.69 -21.13
C GLY A 161 7.69 3.46 -22.13
N CYS A 162 8.67 2.74 -22.68
CA CYS A 162 9.64 3.29 -23.61
C CYS A 162 10.33 2.18 -24.40
N TRP A 163 11.10 2.58 -25.41
CA TRP A 163 12.12 1.73 -25.99
C TRP A 163 13.40 1.83 -25.17
N ILE A 164 14.05 0.69 -24.94
CA ILE A 164 15.35 0.62 -24.28
C ILE A 164 16.30 -0.31 -25.01
N LYS A 165 17.59 0.05 -25.00
CA LYS A 165 18.71 -0.82 -25.37
C LYS A 165 19.60 -1.02 -24.14
N PRO A 166 19.30 -2.00 -23.28
CA PRO A 166 20.04 -2.23 -22.04
C PRO A 166 21.49 -2.62 -22.31
N SER A 167 22.42 -2.13 -21.50
CA SER A 167 23.84 -2.52 -21.58
C SER A 167 24.19 -3.64 -20.59
N GLY A 168 24.96 -4.64 -21.03
CA GLY A 168 25.50 -5.69 -20.16
C GLY A 168 24.45 -6.44 -19.33
N ALA A 169 24.57 -6.41 -18.00
CA ALA A 169 23.56 -6.96 -17.09
C ALA A 169 22.67 -5.80 -16.58
N PRO A 170 21.57 -5.47 -17.27
CA PRO A 170 20.86 -4.23 -17.02
C PRO A 170 20.23 -4.22 -15.63
N THR A 171 20.46 -3.11 -14.93
CA THR A 171 19.91 -2.82 -13.60
C THR A 171 19.65 -1.33 -13.49
N GLY A 172 18.64 -0.94 -12.71
CA GLY A 172 18.26 0.46 -12.48
C GLY A 172 16.88 0.79 -13.02
N ALA A 173 16.47 2.06 -12.91
CA ALA A 173 15.15 2.50 -13.33
C ALA A 173 15.23 3.36 -14.60
N PRO A 174 14.86 2.82 -15.78
CA PRO A 174 14.66 3.65 -16.97
C PRO A 174 13.65 4.77 -16.75
N LEU A 175 12.55 4.50 -16.04
CA LEU A 175 11.47 5.47 -15.76
C LEU A 175 11.12 5.39 -14.28
N ALA A 176 11.05 6.52 -13.56
CA ALA A 176 10.55 6.52 -12.19
C ALA A 176 10.04 7.89 -11.74
N ARG A 177 8.97 7.88 -10.95
CA ARG A 177 8.63 8.98 -10.03
C ARG A 177 8.62 8.38 -8.63
N MET A 178 9.81 8.18 -8.06
CA MET A 178 10.01 7.43 -6.82
C MET A 178 11.03 8.09 -5.90
N ASP A 179 10.66 8.24 -4.63
CA ASP A 179 11.49 8.84 -3.58
C ASP A 179 12.01 7.78 -2.61
N ASP A 180 13.23 7.30 -2.84
CA ASP A 180 13.91 6.32 -2.00
C ASP A 180 14.06 6.83 -0.56
N GLY A 181 14.24 8.16 -0.38
CA GLY A 181 14.39 8.79 0.93
C GLY A 181 13.10 8.85 1.74
N ASN A 182 11.95 8.70 1.10
CA ASN A 182 10.63 8.66 1.71
C ASN A 182 10.00 7.26 1.58
N ASN A 183 10.71 6.26 2.11
CA ASN A 183 10.28 4.85 2.11
C ASN A 183 10.00 4.27 0.72
N TYR A 184 10.68 4.76 -0.31
CA TYR A 184 10.49 4.39 -1.71
C TYR A 184 9.11 4.77 -2.27
N ARG A 185 8.44 5.78 -1.70
CA ARG A 185 7.11 6.20 -2.16
C ARG A 185 7.14 6.63 -3.63
N GLY A 186 6.23 6.08 -4.44
CA GLY A 186 6.15 6.37 -5.87
C GLY A 186 5.86 5.14 -6.72
N PHE A 187 6.14 5.27 -8.01
CA PHE A 187 6.12 4.15 -8.96
C PHE A 187 7.31 4.19 -9.92
N ASP A 188 7.62 3.04 -10.52
CA ASP A 188 8.69 2.94 -11.51
C ASP A 188 8.51 1.80 -12.52
N LEU A 189 9.29 1.91 -13.60
CA LEU A 189 9.76 0.81 -14.41
C LEU A 189 11.20 0.53 -13.99
N HIS A 190 11.43 -0.56 -13.28
CA HIS A 190 12.75 -0.98 -12.79
C HIS A 190 13.24 -2.23 -13.51
N ILE A 191 14.55 -2.37 -13.66
CA ILE A 191 15.18 -3.56 -14.20
C ILE A 191 16.15 -4.11 -13.16
N ALA A 192 16.11 -5.41 -12.91
CA ALA A 192 17.03 -6.11 -12.02
C ALA A 192 17.63 -7.34 -12.71
N GLY A 193 18.88 -7.24 -13.18
CA GLY A 193 19.55 -8.33 -13.88
C GLY A 193 18.78 -8.81 -15.12
N GLY A 194 18.23 -7.88 -15.90
CA GLY A 194 17.41 -8.16 -17.08
C GLY A 194 15.92 -8.39 -16.80
N VAL A 195 15.53 -8.61 -15.54
CA VAL A 195 14.11 -8.80 -15.19
C VAL A 195 13.41 -7.46 -15.07
N VAL A 196 12.29 -7.29 -15.77
CA VAL A 196 11.43 -6.11 -15.63
C VAL A 196 10.66 -6.21 -14.32
N GLN A 197 10.68 -5.14 -13.53
CA GLN A 197 9.98 -5.02 -12.26
C GLN A 197 9.14 -3.75 -12.29
N VAL A 198 7.93 -3.86 -11.75
CA VAL A 198 7.03 -2.73 -11.58
C VAL A 198 6.75 -2.58 -10.10
N HIS A 199 6.97 -1.37 -9.58
CA HIS A 199 6.68 -1.04 -8.20
C HIS A 199 5.62 0.08 -8.15
N LEU A 200 4.66 -0.07 -7.24
CA LEU A 200 3.77 0.99 -6.79
C LEU A 200 3.83 0.97 -5.26
N ILE A 201 4.37 2.01 -4.63
CA ILE A 201 4.80 1.97 -3.23
C ILE A 201 4.29 3.21 -2.48
N ASN A 202 3.68 2.99 -1.31
CA ASN A 202 3.65 3.99 -0.24
C ASN A 202 4.85 3.82 0.69
N THR A 203 5.00 2.61 1.25
CA THR A 203 6.06 2.27 2.21
C THR A 203 6.60 0.88 1.90
N TRP A 204 7.84 0.79 1.47
CA TRP A 204 8.46 -0.51 1.18
C TRP A 204 8.88 -1.26 2.45
N PRO A 205 8.67 -2.60 2.55
CA PRO A 205 7.85 -3.43 1.67
C PRO A 205 6.38 -3.55 2.11
N SER A 206 6.01 -2.97 3.27
CA SER A 206 4.75 -3.27 3.96
C SER A 206 3.48 -2.75 3.28
N ASN A 207 3.59 -1.73 2.41
CA ASN A 207 2.47 -1.11 1.72
C ASN A 207 2.88 -0.82 0.27
N ALA A 208 2.82 -1.86 -0.56
CA ALA A 208 3.31 -1.85 -1.91
C ALA A 208 2.64 -2.91 -2.79
N VAL A 209 2.63 -2.66 -4.09
CA VAL A 209 2.49 -3.67 -5.16
C VAL A 209 3.85 -3.81 -5.83
N LYS A 210 4.29 -5.06 -6.00
CA LYS A 210 5.48 -5.39 -6.79
C LYS A 210 5.23 -6.65 -7.60
N VAL A 211 5.38 -6.52 -8.92
CA VAL A 211 5.40 -7.63 -9.86
C VAL A 211 6.70 -7.65 -10.63
N ARG A 212 7.09 -8.85 -11.08
CA ARG A 212 8.30 -9.05 -11.88
C ARG A 212 8.07 -9.99 -13.05
N SER A 213 8.59 -9.66 -14.22
CA SER A 213 8.51 -10.54 -15.38
C SER A 213 9.24 -11.86 -15.14
N LYS A 214 8.75 -12.93 -15.78
CA LYS A 214 9.50 -14.19 -15.87
C LYS A 214 10.59 -14.10 -16.94
N ASP A 215 10.28 -13.40 -18.02
CA ASP A 215 11.19 -13.15 -19.12
C ASP A 215 12.24 -12.11 -18.73
N LYS A 216 13.42 -12.24 -19.34
CA LYS A 216 14.51 -11.28 -19.22
C LYS A 216 14.68 -10.50 -20.52
N LEU A 217 15.03 -9.23 -20.38
CA LEU A 217 15.55 -8.42 -21.45
C LEU A 217 16.90 -8.96 -21.92
N VAL A 218 17.15 -8.80 -23.22
CA VAL A 218 18.37 -9.16 -23.90
C VAL A 218 19.24 -7.92 -23.99
N ALA A 219 20.50 -8.06 -23.56
CA ALA A 219 21.47 -6.98 -23.62
C ALA A 219 21.75 -6.56 -25.08
N ASP A 220 22.05 -5.28 -25.26
CA ASP A 220 22.50 -4.67 -26.51
C ASP A 220 21.49 -4.79 -27.68
N GLN A 221 20.22 -5.04 -27.37
CA GLN A 221 19.11 -5.08 -28.33
C GLN A 221 18.02 -4.09 -27.94
N TRP A 222 17.44 -3.43 -28.95
CA TRP A 222 16.28 -2.57 -28.74
C TRP A 222 15.06 -3.41 -28.37
N GLN A 223 14.43 -3.09 -27.25
CA GLN A 223 13.19 -3.72 -26.81
C GLN A 223 12.21 -2.66 -26.32
N HIS A 224 10.95 -2.79 -26.73
CA HIS A 224 9.86 -1.97 -26.21
C HIS A 224 9.40 -2.56 -24.88
N VAL A 225 9.47 -1.80 -23.80
CA VAL A 225 9.01 -2.24 -22.47
C VAL A 225 7.88 -1.33 -22.04
N PHE A 226 6.72 -1.91 -21.80
CA PHE A 226 5.50 -1.17 -21.51
C PHE A 226 4.73 -1.81 -20.36
N VAL A 227 4.03 -0.99 -19.60
CA VAL A 227 3.25 -1.39 -18.42
C VAL A 227 1.87 -0.78 -18.53
N THR A 228 0.84 -1.56 -18.21
CA THR A 228 -0.52 -1.04 -18.02
C THR A 228 -0.98 -1.37 -16.61
N TYR A 229 -1.65 -0.41 -15.96
CA TYR A 229 -2.16 -0.54 -14.61
C TYR A 229 -3.59 -0.01 -14.51
N ASP A 230 -4.48 -0.79 -13.89
CA ASP A 230 -5.92 -0.55 -13.86
C ASP A 230 -6.43 0.31 -12.68
N GLY A 231 -5.55 0.73 -11.76
CA GLY A 231 -5.97 1.51 -10.58
C GLY A 231 -6.48 0.66 -9.41
N SER A 232 -6.50 -0.67 -9.51
CA SER A 232 -7.07 -1.56 -8.48
C SER A 232 -6.32 -1.58 -7.15
N SER A 233 -5.11 -1.02 -7.08
CA SER A 233 -4.15 -1.19 -5.99
C SER A 233 -3.72 -2.65 -5.78
N LYS A 234 -3.86 -3.48 -6.83
CA LYS A 234 -3.51 -4.91 -6.81
C LYS A 234 -2.50 -5.27 -7.89
N ALA A 235 -1.68 -6.26 -7.59
CA ALA A 235 -0.72 -6.86 -8.52
C ALA A 235 -1.41 -7.40 -9.78
N ALA A 236 -2.61 -7.99 -9.64
CA ALA A 236 -3.43 -8.46 -10.75
C ALA A 236 -3.84 -7.35 -11.75
N GLY A 237 -3.84 -6.11 -11.30
CA GLY A 237 -4.10 -4.95 -12.14
C GLY A 237 -2.92 -4.50 -13.00
N VAL A 238 -1.73 -5.06 -12.78
CA VAL A 238 -0.50 -4.74 -13.53
C VAL A 238 -0.30 -5.75 -14.65
N LYS A 239 -0.02 -5.25 -15.85
CA LYS A 239 0.47 -6.05 -16.97
C LYS A 239 1.80 -5.52 -17.47
N ILE A 240 2.70 -6.43 -17.83
CA ILE A 240 4.02 -6.13 -18.39
C ILE A 240 4.04 -6.61 -19.83
N TYR A 241 4.51 -5.77 -20.73
CA TYR A 241 4.68 -6.07 -22.15
C TYR A 241 6.13 -5.90 -22.56
N ILE A 242 6.64 -6.85 -23.35
CA ILE A 242 7.96 -6.77 -23.98
C ILE A 242 7.76 -6.97 -25.49
N ASN A 243 8.19 -6.00 -26.28
CA ASN A 243 8.00 -5.95 -27.74
C ASN A 243 6.52 -6.04 -28.16
N GLY A 244 5.62 -5.45 -27.38
CA GLY A 244 4.19 -5.43 -27.68
C GLY A 244 3.42 -6.66 -27.19
N GLU A 245 4.12 -7.69 -26.71
CA GLU A 245 3.50 -8.92 -26.22
C GLU A 245 3.40 -8.93 -24.69
N GLU A 246 2.23 -9.29 -24.15
CA GLU A 246 2.02 -9.47 -22.71
C GLU A 246 2.89 -10.63 -22.20
N LYS A 247 3.67 -10.39 -21.15
CA LYS A 247 4.57 -11.39 -20.56
C LYS A 247 4.06 -11.86 -19.20
N PRO A 248 4.21 -13.16 -18.87
CA PRO A 248 3.86 -13.66 -17.55
C PRO A 248 4.79 -13.07 -16.48
N TRP A 249 4.24 -12.90 -15.28
CA TRP A 249 4.94 -12.30 -14.15
C TRP A 249 4.62 -13.02 -12.84
N ASP A 250 5.43 -12.79 -11.81
CA ASP A 250 5.23 -13.25 -10.44
C ASP A 250 5.00 -12.07 -9.47
N ILE A 251 4.23 -12.32 -8.42
CA ILE A 251 3.94 -11.34 -7.35
C ILE A 251 5.01 -11.45 -6.27
N GLU A 252 5.58 -10.32 -5.87
CA GLU A 252 6.42 -10.23 -4.66
C GLU A 252 5.72 -9.46 -3.53
N GLN A 253 4.90 -8.45 -3.84
CA GLN A 253 4.09 -7.70 -2.86
C GLN A 253 2.72 -7.34 -3.46
N ASP A 254 1.67 -7.35 -2.64
CA ASP A 254 0.28 -7.05 -3.05
C ASP A 254 -0.57 -6.43 -1.92
N GLY A 255 0.03 -5.47 -1.20
CA GLY A 255 -0.53 -4.86 0.01
C GLY A 255 -0.74 -3.35 -0.09
N LEU A 256 -0.86 -2.79 -1.30
CA LEU A 256 -0.99 -1.34 -1.48
C LEU A 256 -2.39 -0.85 -1.04
N SER A 257 -2.42 0.09 -0.10
CA SER A 257 -3.66 0.70 0.42
C SER A 257 -3.61 2.22 0.50
N ASP A 258 -2.41 2.81 0.43
CA ASP A 258 -2.18 4.22 0.68
C ASP A 258 -1.45 4.89 -0.48
N THR A 259 -1.39 6.22 -0.44
CA THR A 259 -0.95 7.02 -1.57
C THR A 259 0.44 6.67 -2.09
N ILE A 260 0.56 6.61 -3.42
CA ILE A 260 1.87 6.54 -4.10
C ILE A 260 2.38 7.92 -4.52
N ARG A 261 1.58 8.98 -4.34
CA ARG A 261 1.98 10.33 -4.76
C ARG A 261 3.19 10.81 -3.98
N THR A 262 4.10 11.45 -4.69
CA THR A 262 5.34 11.99 -4.15
C THR A 262 5.66 13.34 -4.77
N THR A 263 6.38 14.16 -4.02
CA THR A 263 6.79 15.51 -4.43
C THR A 263 8.02 15.50 -5.34
N VAL A 264 8.70 14.36 -5.49
CA VAL A 264 9.85 14.25 -6.40
C VAL A 264 9.39 14.28 -7.87
N PRO A 265 10.19 14.86 -8.78
CA PRO A 265 9.93 14.84 -10.22
C PRO A 265 9.82 13.43 -10.81
N PHE A 266 9.34 13.35 -12.06
CA PHE A 266 9.49 12.18 -12.90
C PHE A 266 10.88 12.18 -13.54
N TYR A 267 11.56 11.04 -13.50
CA TYR A 267 12.93 10.86 -13.95
C TYR A 267 13.02 9.83 -15.07
N LEU A 268 13.87 10.13 -16.05
CA LEU A 268 14.41 9.14 -16.97
C LEU A 268 15.83 8.77 -16.52
N GLY A 269 16.08 7.47 -16.36
CA GLY A 269 17.40 6.91 -16.08
C GLY A 269 17.78 6.77 -14.61
N ARG A 270 16.88 7.05 -13.65
CA ARG A 270 17.11 6.81 -12.20
C ARG A 270 15.82 6.88 -11.38
N ARG A 271 15.92 6.52 -10.09
CA ARG A 271 15.03 7.00 -9.01
C ARG A 271 15.63 8.22 -8.31
N ASN A 272 14.89 8.81 -7.35
CA ASN A 272 15.41 9.85 -6.48
C ASN A 272 15.89 9.29 -5.12
N PRO A 273 17.19 9.31 -4.77
CA PRO A 273 18.34 9.52 -5.64
C PRO A 273 18.96 8.22 -6.18
N GLY A 274 18.42 7.03 -5.90
CA GLY A 274 19.08 5.76 -6.23
C GLY A 274 18.82 5.22 -7.62
N SER A 275 19.19 3.94 -7.79
CA SER A 275 18.87 3.10 -8.95
C SER A 275 19.20 3.68 -10.34
N PRO A 276 20.42 4.18 -10.57
CA PRO A 276 20.82 4.68 -11.88
C PRO A 276 20.75 3.57 -12.92
N TYR A 277 20.18 3.88 -14.07
CA TYR A 277 20.09 2.97 -15.21
C TYR A 277 21.30 3.13 -16.15
N LYS A 278 21.61 2.08 -16.92
CA LYS A 278 22.66 2.10 -17.94
C LYS A 278 22.19 1.47 -19.24
N GLY A 279 22.08 2.28 -20.27
CA GLY A 279 21.63 1.88 -21.61
C GLY A 279 20.98 3.04 -22.34
N LEU A 280 20.56 2.79 -23.59
CA LEU A 280 19.84 3.79 -24.36
C LEU A 280 18.35 3.78 -23.98
N ILE A 281 17.74 4.96 -23.94
CA ILE A 281 16.29 5.16 -23.77
C ILE A 281 15.80 5.98 -24.96
N ASP A 282 14.65 5.60 -25.52
CA ASP A 282 14.01 6.24 -26.67
C ASP A 282 12.47 6.16 -26.55
N ASP A 283 11.75 7.09 -27.17
CA ASP A 283 10.27 7.16 -27.29
C ASP A 283 9.52 6.85 -25.98
N VAL A 284 9.68 7.70 -24.97
CA VAL A 284 8.98 7.54 -23.68
C VAL A 284 7.55 8.04 -23.79
N ARG A 285 6.57 7.20 -23.43
CA ARG A 285 5.14 7.53 -23.53
C ARG A 285 4.39 7.23 -22.24
N ILE A 286 3.41 8.07 -21.92
CA ILE A 286 2.49 7.87 -20.79
C ILE A 286 1.05 8.22 -21.20
N TYR A 287 0.12 7.37 -20.80
CA TYR A 287 -1.32 7.49 -21.03
C TYR A 287 -2.06 7.43 -19.68
N PRO A 288 -3.02 8.34 -19.42
CA PRO A 288 -3.82 8.37 -18.19
C PRO A 288 -5.02 7.41 -18.29
N ARG A 289 -4.79 6.23 -18.88
CA ARG A 289 -5.77 5.15 -19.04
C ARG A 289 -5.05 3.82 -19.23
N VAL A 290 -5.78 2.72 -19.10
CA VAL A 290 -5.32 1.39 -19.51
C VAL A 290 -5.31 1.29 -21.04
N LEU A 291 -4.17 0.94 -21.62
CA LEU A 291 -4.08 0.55 -23.02
C LEU A 291 -4.39 -0.94 -23.18
N SER A 292 -5.06 -1.29 -24.28
CA SER A 292 -5.24 -2.67 -24.70
C SER A 292 -3.94 -3.29 -25.22
N GLY A 293 -3.84 -4.63 -25.23
CA GLY A 293 -2.66 -5.31 -25.80
C GLY A 293 -2.40 -4.94 -27.27
N ALA A 294 -3.45 -4.71 -28.06
CA ALA A 294 -3.32 -4.28 -29.44
C ALA A 294 -2.72 -2.86 -29.56
N GLU A 295 -3.14 -1.94 -28.69
CA GLU A 295 -2.58 -0.59 -28.60
C GLU A 295 -1.11 -0.61 -28.16
N VAL A 296 -0.73 -1.47 -27.22
CA VAL A 296 0.67 -1.63 -26.79
C VAL A 296 1.52 -2.25 -27.91
N ALA A 297 0.97 -3.18 -28.69
CA ALA A 297 1.65 -3.73 -29.86
C ALA A 297 1.86 -2.68 -30.97
N ALA A 298 0.89 -1.78 -31.19
CA ALA A 298 1.03 -0.62 -32.09
C ALA A 298 2.21 0.27 -31.71
N LEU A 299 2.40 0.54 -30.41
CA LEU A 299 3.56 1.28 -29.91
C LEU A 299 4.89 0.56 -30.13
N ALA A 300 4.89 -0.78 -30.13
CA ALA A 300 6.07 -1.60 -30.46
C ALA A 300 6.36 -1.66 -31.97
N GLY A 301 5.60 -0.95 -32.81
CA GLY A 301 5.73 -0.96 -34.27
C GLY A 301 5.10 -2.18 -34.95
N SER A 302 4.34 -3.00 -34.20
CA SER A 302 3.52 -4.07 -34.77
C SER A 302 2.12 -3.56 -35.02
N ASP A 303 1.51 -3.87 -36.15
CA ASP A 303 0.12 -3.49 -36.43
C ASP A 303 -0.80 -4.71 -36.31
N PRO A 304 -1.39 -4.97 -35.13
CA PRO A 304 -2.31 -6.08 -34.98
C PRO A 304 -3.71 -5.79 -35.51
N ILE A 305 -4.04 -4.53 -35.86
CA ILE A 305 -5.40 -4.13 -36.24
C ILE A 305 -5.55 -4.00 -37.75
N ALA A 306 -4.64 -3.31 -38.45
CA ALA A 306 -4.78 -3.10 -39.90
C ALA A 306 -4.81 -4.41 -40.71
N PRO A 307 -4.01 -5.46 -40.41
CA PRO A 307 -4.13 -6.73 -41.11
C PRO A 307 -5.51 -7.39 -40.92
N LEU A 308 -6.15 -7.20 -39.76
CA LEU A 308 -7.49 -7.71 -39.48
C LEU A 308 -8.57 -6.90 -40.21
N LEU A 309 -8.36 -5.59 -40.37
CA LEU A 309 -9.23 -4.73 -41.18
C LEU A 309 -9.07 -5.01 -42.68
N ALA A 310 -7.87 -5.33 -43.15
CA ALA A 310 -7.61 -5.65 -44.56
C ALA A 310 -8.18 -7.01 -45.00
N LYS A 311 -8.40 -7.94 -44.05
CA LYS A 311 -9.02 -9.24 -44.34
C LYS A 311 -10.50 -9.10 -44.76
N PRO A 312 -10.96 -9.89 -45.76
CA PRO A 312 -12.38 -10.01 -46.07
C PRO A 312 -13.20 -10.43 -44.84
N ALA A 313 -14.45 -9.96 -44.78
CA ALA A 313 -15.34 -10.24 -43.65
C ALA A 313 -15.57 -11.74 -43.45
N GLU A 314 -15.62 -12.49 -44.54
CA GLU A 314 -15.88 -13.92 -44.60
C GLU A 314 -14.71 -14.76 -44.07
N GLU A 315 -13.50 -14.20 -44.05
CA GLU A 315 -12.27 -14.86 -43.58
C GLU A 315 -11.91 -14.47 -42.14
N THR A 316 -12.66 -13.55 -41.54
CA THR A 316 -12.40 -13.08 -40.17
C THR A 316 -12.89 -14.09 -39.15
N THR A 317 -12.00 -14.57 -38.31
CA THR A 317 -12.33 -15.52 -37.24
C THR A 317 -13.07 -14.83 -36.08
N PRO A 318 -13.82 -15.58 -35.24
CA PRO A 318 -14.47 -15.03 -34.07
C PRO A 318 -13.50 -14.31 -33.10
N ASP A 319 -12.30 -14.86 -32.88
CA ASP A 319 -11.30 -14.27 -31.98
C ASP A 319 -10.72 -12.95 -32.52
N GLU A 320 -10.55 -12.85 -33.84
CA GLU A 320 -10.16 -11.61 -34.51
C GLU A 320 -11.26 -10.54 -34.40
N LEU A 321 -12.53 -10.93 -34.52
CA LEU A 321 -13.67 -10.02 -34.28
C LEU A 321 -13.71 -9.53 -32.83
N VAL A 322 -13.44 -10.40 -31.85
CA VAL A 322 -13.31 -10.00 -30.44
C VAL A 322 -12.20 -8.97 -30.27
N THR A 323 -11.07 -9.15 -30.92
CA THR A 323 -9.93 -8.21 -30.89
C THR A 323 -10.30 -6.85 -31.49
N LEU A 324 -10.95 -6.84 -32.66
CA LEU A 324 -11.43 -5.63 -33.31
C LEU A 324 -12.49 -4.91 -32.47
N LYS A 325 -13.42 -5.65 -31.85
CA LYS A 325 -14.46 -5.10 -30.99
C LYS A 325 -13.86 -4.50 -29.71
N GLN A 326 -12.88 -5.16 -29.12
CA GLN A 326 -12.15 -4.62 -27.98
C GLN A 326 -11.45 -3.31 -28.36
N HIS A 327 -10.77 -3.26 -29.50
CA HIS A 327 -10.15 -2.03 -30.02
C HIS A 327 -11.17 -0.92 -30.21
N TYR A 328 -12.31 -1.20 -30.85
CA TYR A 328 -13.39 -0.23 -31.01
C TYR A 328 -13.86 0.34 -29.66
N LEU A 329 -14.15 -0.52 -28.68
CA LEU A 329 -14.62 -0.10 -27.36
C LEU A 329 -13.60 0.74 -26.59
N THR A 330 -12.30 0.46 -26.73
CA THR A 330 -11.25 1.18 -25.98
C THR A 330 -10.76 2.43 -26.69
N ALA A 331 -10.75 2.47 -28.03
CA ALA A 331 -10.16 3.56 -28.80
C ALA A 331 -11.20 4.49 -29.46
N ILE A 332 -12.40 4.00 -29.75
CA ILE A 332 -13.38 4.70 -30.62
C ILE A 332 -14.70 4.99 -29.91
N ASP A 333 -15.24 4.05 -29.12
CA ASP A 333 -16.56 4.20 -28.50
C ASP A 333 -16.54 5.16 -27.30
N GLU A 334 -16.77 6.44 -27.54
CA GLU A 334 -16.83 7.48 -26.50
C GLU A 334 -17.81 7.16 -25.35
N PRO A 335 -19.02 6.60 -25.58
CA PRO A 335 -19.91 6.20 -24.49
C PRO A 335 -19.31 5.15 -23.55
N HIS A 336 -18.71 4.08 -24.10
CA HIS A 336 -18.03 3.07 -23.28
C HIS A 336 -16.84 3.66 -22.52
N GLN A 337 -16.00 4.47 -23.17
CA GLN A 337 -14.88 5.14 -22.52
C GLN A 337 -15.34 6.01 -21.34
N LYS A 338 -16.45 6.76 -21.51
CA LYS A 338 -17.02 7.59 -20.46
C LYS A 338 -17.53 6.77 -19.28
N LEU A 339 -18.24 5.66 -19.53
CA LEU A 339 -18.72 4.76 -18.47
C LEU A 339 -17.57 4.16 -17.66
N VAL A 340 -16.53 3.65 -18.34
CA VAL A 340 -15.34 3.10 -17.68
C VAL A 340 -14.64 4.15 -16.82
N LYS A 341 -14.53 5.38 -17.33
CA LYS A 341 -13.96 6.51 -16.58
C LYS A 341 -14.78 6.84 -15.33
N GLU A 342 -16.11 6.91 -15.44
CA GLU A 342 -16.99 7.20 -14.30
C GLU A 342 -16.93 6.10 -13.23
N VAL A 343 -16.81 4.83 -13.64
CA VAL A 343 -16.58 3.71 -12.71
C VAL A 343 -15.27 3.91 -11.94
N ALA A 344 -14.17 4.15 -12.65
CA ALA A 344 -12.85 4.34 -12.04
C ALA A 344 -12.83 5.53 -11.05
N GLU A 345 -13.45 6.66 -11.43
CA GLU A 345 -13.54 7.85 -10.56
C GLU A 345 -14.32 7.56 -9.27
N LEU A 346 -15.44 6.86 -9.34
CA LEU A 346 -16.24 6.51 -8.16
C LEU A 346 -15.56 5.45 -7.29
N GLU A 347 -14.89 4.46 -7.88
CA GLU A 347 -14.13 3.48 -7.12
C GLU A 347 -12.95 4.12 -6.38
N SER A 348 -12.24 5.04 -7.05
CA SER A 348 -11.21 5.86 -6.43
C SER A 348 -11.78 6.67 -5.26
N ARG A 349 -12.94 7.32 -5.44
CA ARG A 349 -13.61 8.07 -4.38
C ARG A 349 -14.01 7.19 -3.19
N ILE A 350 -14.57 6.01 -3.43
CA ILE A 350 -14.92 5.04 -2.37
C ILE A 350 -13.67 4.63 -1.59
N ALA A 351 -12.58 4.33 -2.28
CA ALA A 351 -11.32 3.94 -1.65
C ALA A 351 -10.74 5.05 -0.77
N GLU A 352 -10.83 6.32 -1.19
CA GLU A 352 -10.37 7.46 -0.39
C GLU A 352 -11.25 7.74 0.83
N LEU A 353 -12.57 7.61 0.68
CA LEU A 353 -13.51 7.76 1.79
C LEU A 353 -13.37 6.65 2.84
N GLY A 354 -12.94 5.45 2.41
CA GLY A 354 -12.69 4.30 3.28
C GLY A 354 -11.38 4.32 4.04
N LYS A 355 -10.53 5.35 3.89
CA LYS A 355 -9.26 5.43 4.61
C LYS A 355 -9.46 5.77 6.10
N PRO A 356 -8.67 5.15 7.00
CA PRO A 356 -8.68 5.55 8.39
C PRO A 356 -8.16 6.97 8.55
N LEU A 357 -8.76 7.73 9.48
CA LEU A 357 -8.29 9.06 9.87
C LEU A 357 -6.94 8.96 10.57
N VAL A 358 -6.83 7.99 11.48
CA VAL A 358 -5.63 7.72 12.26
C VAL A 358 -5.65 6.26 12.69
N ASN A 359 -4.47 5.70 12.87
CA ASN A 359 -4.27 4.42 13.49
C ASN A 359 -3.74 4.64 14.90
N VAL A 360 -4.29 3.96 15.92
CA VAL A 360 -3.95 4.17 17.34
C VAL A 360 -3.41 2.87 17.94
N MET A 361 -2.28 2.96 18.66
CA MET A 361 -1.74 1.81 19.40
C MET A 361 -2.67 1.42 20.54
N VAL A 362 -2.93 0.12 20.66
CA VAL A 362 -3.71 -0.45 21.75
C VAL A 362 -2.90 -1.54 22.45
N MET A 363 -3.40 -2.04 23.57
CA MET A 363 -2.91 -3.27 24.17
C MET A 363 -3.89 -4.39 23.84
N GLN A 364 -3.37 -5.50 23.33
CA GLN A 364 -4.15 -6.70 23.06
C GLN A 364 -3.44 -7.89 23.68
N ASP A 365 -4.21 -8.89 24.09
CA ASP A 365 -3.66 -10.18 24.50
C ASP A 365 -3.52 -11.11 23.29
N VAL A 366 -2.56 -12.04 23.35
CA VAL A 366 -2.37 -13.05 22.29
C VAL A 366 -3.59 -13.97 22.17
N PRO A 367 -3.95 -14.43 20.95
CA PRO A 367 -5.11 -15.31 20.76
C PRO A 367 -4.99 -16.65 21.52
N GLN A 368 -3.76 -17.17 21.64
CA GLN A 368 -3.44 -18.36 22.39
C GLN A 368 -2.57 -17.99 23.59
N MET A 369 -3.07 -18.24 24.78
CA MET A 369 -2.39 -17.92 26.05
C MET A 369 -1.00 -18.55 26.08
N ARG A 370 0.02 -17.74 26.35
CA ARG A 370 1.39 -18.20 26.59
C ARG A 370 1.46 -18.97 27.90
N PRO A 371 2.13 -20.13 27.93
CA PRO A 371 2.32 -20.87 29.15
C PRO A 371 3.15 -20.03 30.14
N THR A 372 2.76 -20.08 31.41
CA THR A 372 3.45 -19.38 32.50
C THR A 372 3.95 -20.40 33.52
N TYR A 373 5.17 -20.22 34.01
CA TYR A 373 5.84 -21.16 34.90
C TYR A 373 6.51 -20.42 36.05
N VAL A 374 6.71 -21.11 37.18
CA VAL A 374 7.56 -20.59 38.25
C VAL A 374 9.01 -20.60 37.78
N LEU A 375 9.74 -19.50 37.95
CA LEU A 375 11.16 -19.45 37.60
C LEU A 375 12.05 -19.94 38.76
N ASP A 376 13.07 -20.74 38.44
CA ASP A 376 14.04 -21.16 39.44
C ASP A 376 14.87 -19.97 39.91
N ARG A 377 14.67 -19.60 41.18
CA ARG A 377 15.28 -18.41 41.81
C ARG A 377 15.08 -17.11 40.99
N GLY A 378 13.99 -17.02 40.23
CA GLY A 378 13.69 -15.85 39.39
C GLY A 378 14.47 -15.76 38.07
N ASN A 379 15.26 -16.78 37.71
CA ASN A 379 16.02 -16.78 36.46
C ASN A 379 15.10 -16.99 35.25
N TYR A 380 15.00 -15.97 34.37
CA TYR A 380 14.17 -16.02 33.16
C TYR A 380 14.53 -17.16 32.21
N ALA A 381 15.79 -17.62 32.22
CA ALA A 381 16.26 -18.73 31.40
C ALA A 381 15.98 -20.12 32.02
N SER A 382 15.34 -20.18 33.20
CA SER A 382 15.12 -21.44 33.93
C SER A 382 13.69 -21.56 34.47
N PRO A 383 12.67 -21.66 33.60
CA PRO A 383 11.31 -21.98 34.01
C PRO A 383 11.18 -23.43 34.50
N LYS A 384 10.50 -23.64 35.62
CA LYS A 384 10.10 -24.96 36.10
C LYS A 384 8.84 -25.40 35.34
N GLN A 385 9.04 -26.22 34.31
CA GLN A 385 8.00 -26.65 33.37
C GLN A 385 7.19 -27.86 33.86
N ASP A 386 7.26 -28.18 35.15
CA ASP A 386 6.51 -29.25 35.81
C ASP A 386 5.02 -28.90 35.96
N VAL A 387 4.69 -27.62 36.17
CA VAL A 387 3.32 -27.15 36.34
C VAL A 387 3.11 -25.83 35.59
N GLU A 388 2.26 -25.86 34.56
CA GLU A 388 1.78 -24.64 33.90
C GLU A 388 0.78 -23.89 34.79
N LEU A 389 0.98 -22.58 34.93
CA LEU A 389 0.15 -21.70 35.75
C LEU A 389 -0.82 -20.90 34.89
N ARG A 390 -2.06 -20.82 35.36
CA ARG A 390 -3.12 -19.97 34.81
C ARG A 390 -3.21 -18.64 35.56
N PRO A 391 -3.70 -17.57 34.92
CA PRO A 391 -4.02 -16.31 35.59
C PRO A 391 -4.79 -16.51 36.90
N GLY A 392 -4.43 -15.75 37.92
CA GLY A 392 -5.08 -15.82 39.22
C GLY A 392 -4.57 -14.78 40.19
N VAL A 393 -5.31 -14.58 41.27
CA VAL A 393 -5.01 -13.60 42.31
C VAL A 393 -4.57 -14.30 43.60
N PRO A 394 -3.85 -13.62 44.51
CA PRO A 394 -3.47 -14.19 45.80
C PRO A 394 -4.70 -14.67 46.60
N SER A 395 -4.61 -15.83 47.24
CA SER A 395 -5.71 -16.45 47.99
C SER A 395 -6.11 -15.66 49.24
N ILE A 396 -5.23 -14.78 49.74
CA ILE A 396 -5.53 -13.86 50.84
C ILE A 396 -6.51 -12.75 50.43
N MET A 397 -6.63 -12.48 49.13
CA MET A 397 -7.58 -11.50 48.59
C MET A 397 -8.93 -12.16 48.27
N PRO A 398 -10.01 -11.36 48.18
CA PRO A 398 -11.26 -11.84 47.59
C PRO A 398 -11.00 -12.45 46.22
N GLN A 399 -11.65 -13.58 45.93
CA GLN A 399 -11.51 -14.22 44.63
C GLN A 399 -12.36 -13.49 43.57
N PRO A 400 -11.95 -13.50 42.28
CA PRO A 400 -12.75 -12.96 41.20
C PRO A 400 -14.14 -13.60 41.16
N ALA A 401 -15.13 -12.84 40.69
CA ALA A 401 -16.49 -13.35 40.56
C ALA A 401 -16.52 -14.45 39.49
N GLU A 402 -17.48 -15.37 39.59
CA GLU A 402 -17.67 -16.41 38.59
C GLU A 402 -17.90 -15.77 37.20
N GLY A 403 -17.26 -16.31 36.17
CA GLY A 403 -17.32 -15.76 34.80
C GLY A 403 -16.36 -14.59 34.52
N THR A 404 -15.56 -14.14 35.49
CA THR A 404 -14.52 -13.13 35.25
C THR A 404 -13.50 -13.68 34.23
N PRO A 405 -13.22 -12.97 33.12
CA PRO A 405 -12.26 -13.41 32.12
C PRO A 405 -10.84 -13.62 32.69
N GLU A 406 -10.12 -14.65 32.23
CA GLU A 406 -8.72 -14.91 32.62
C GLU A 406 -7.73 -14.04 31.83
N ASN A 407 -7.99 -12.74 31.74
CA ASN A 407 -7.19 -11.78 30.99
C ASN A 407 -7.13 -10.42 31.73
N ARG A 408 -6.44 -9.43 31.15
CA ARG A 408 -6.25 -8.13 31.84
C ARG A 408 -7.57 -7.38 32.10
N LEU A 409 -8.60 -7.59 31.29
CA LEU A 409 -9.94 -7.06 31.57
C LEU A 409 -10.52 -7.67 32.85
N GLY A 410 -10.40 -8.98 33.03
CA GLY A 410 -10.87 -9.63 34.25
C GLY A 410 -10.07 -9.23 35.49
N LEU A 411 -8.76 -9.02 35.37
CA LEU A 411 -7.95 -8.46 36.46
C LEU A 411 -8.41 -7.05 36.84
N ALA A 412 -8.74 -6.20 35.86
CA ALA A 412 -9.27 -4.87 36.11
C ALA A 412 -10.66 -4.91 36.77
N GLN A 413 -11.55 -5.80 36.31
CA GLN A 413 -12.85 -6.02 36.94
C GLN A 413 -12.70 -6.47 38.39
N TRP A 414 -11.74 -7.37 38.68
CA TRP A 414 -11.44 -7.82 40.05
C TRP A 414 -10.94 -6.70 40.96
N LEU A 415 -10.02 -5.85 40.48
CA LEU A 415 -9.52 -4.70 41.24
C LEU A 415 -10.63 -3.70 41.61
N MET A 416 -11.66 -3.60 40.77
CA MET A 416 -12.80 -2.70 40.96
C MET A 416 -14.01 -3.37 41.63
N GLN A 417 -13.86 -4.58 42.16
CA GLN A 417 -14.96 -5.22 42.89
C GLN A 417 -15.29 -4.44 44.17
N PRO A 418 -16.58 -4.28 44.53
CA PRO A 418 -16.97 -3.54 45.73
C PRO A 418 -16.37 -4.07 47.04
N ASN A 419 -16.08 -5.38 47.09
CA ASN A 419 -15.47 -6.03 48.26
C ASN A 419 -13.93 -6.07 48.20
N HIS A 420 -13.29 -5.47 47.20
CA HIS A 420 -11.82 -5.45 47.11
C HIS A 420 -11.23 -4.53 48.20
N PRO A 421 -10.38 -5.04 49.11
CA PRO A 421 -10.03 -4.32 50.32
C PRO A 421 -9.05 -3.16 50.11
N LEU A 422 -8.29 -3.12 49.01
CA LEU A 422 -7.18 -2.17 48.87
C LEU A 422 -7.49 -0.98 47.96
N THR A 423 -8.15 -1.19 46.83
CA THR A 423 -8.32 -0.18 45.75
C THR A 423 -8.86 1.14 46.28
N ALA A 424 -9.96 1.04 47.03
CA ALA A 424 -10.63 2.13 47.73
C ALA A 424 -9.68 2.93 48.65
N ARG A 425 -9.02 2.19 49.54
CA ARG A 425 -8.19 2.73 50.61
C ARG A 425 -6.96 3.42 50.02
N VAL A 426 -6.34 2.81 49.00
CA VAL A 426 -5.20 3.39 48.28
C VAL A 426 -5.62 4.68 47.58
N ALA A 427 -6.74 4.69 46.85
CA ALA A 427 -7.24 5.87 46.14
C ALA A 427 -7.55 7.03 47.10
N VAL A 428 -8.36 6.78 48.13
CA VAL A 428 -8.71 7.78 49.16
C VAL A 428 -7.47 8.29 49.88
N ASN A 429 -6.52 7.42 50.23
CA ASN A 429 -5.29 7.85 50.88
C ASN A 429 -4.43 8.75 49.97
N ARG A 430 -4.39 8.49 48.66
CA ARG A 430 -3.73 9.35 47.68
C ARG A 430 -4.41 10.71 47.57
N TYR A 431 -5.74 10.76 47.46
CA TYR A 431 -6.48 12.02 47.45
C TYR A 431 -6.29 12.82 48.74
N TRP A 432 -6.37 12.16 49.89
CA TRP A 432 -6.06 12.78 51.18
C TRP A 432 -4.66 13.40 51.19
N ALA A 433 -3.66 12.67 50.70
CA ALA A 433 -2.30 13.19 50.62
C ALA A 433 -2.15 14.37 49.66
N MET A 434 -2.87 14.39 48.53
CA MET A 434 -2.89 15.53 47.60
C MET A 434 -3.46 16.80 48.25
N LEU A 435 -4.49 16.65 49.09
CA LEU A 435 -5.16 17.77 49.76
C LEU A 435 -4.39 18.27 50.99
N PHE A 436 -3.82 17.36 51.78
CA PHE A 436 -3.24 17.67 53.09
C PHE A 436 -1.71 17.51 53.16
N GLY A 437 -1.06 17.17 52.04
CA GLY A 437 0.39 16.98 51.92
C GLY A 437 0.94 15.67 52.52
N LYS A 438 0.13 14.92 53.28
CA LYS A 438 0.52 13.63 53.87
C LYS A 438 -0.68 12.70 53.96
N GLY A 439 -0.54 11.47 53.47
CA GLY A 439 -1.55 10.42 53.57
C GLY A 439 -1.79 9.94 55.01
N ILE A 440 -2.96 9.35 55.25
CA ILE A 440 -3.30 8.64 56.50
C ILE A 440 -2.35 7.45 56.70
N VAL A 441 -2.08 6.74 55.61
CA VAL A 441 -0.91 5.87 55.43
C VAL A 441 0.18 6.72 54.77
N LYS A 442 1.30 6.91 55.45
CA LYS A 442 2.38 7.79 54.99
C LYS A 442 3.13 7.17 53.81
N THR A 443 3.29 5.85 53.79
CA THR A 443 3.90 5.09 52.69
C THR A 443 2.87 4.85 51.57
N GLN A 444 2.64 5.85 50.72
CA GLN A 444 1.60 5.77 49.69
C GLN A 444 1.80 4.61 48.69
N GLU A 445 3.05 4.19 48.49
CA GLU A 445 3.41 3.10 47.57
C GLU A 445 3.48 1.73 48.23
N ASP A 446 3.25 1.62 49.55
CA ASP A 446 3.31 0.35 50.27
C ASP A 446 2.22 0.27 51.35
N PHE A 447 1.19 -0.53 51.05
CA PHE A 447 0.11 -0.91 51.96
C PHE A 447 0.29 -2.34 52.51
N GLY A 448 1.42 -2.98 52.21
CA GLY A 448 1.80 -4.30 52.68
C GLY A 448 2.45 -4.28 54.06
N ALA A 449 3.05 -5.40 54.45
CA ALA A 449 3.63 -5.58 55.78
C ALA A 449 4.86 -4.69 56.06
N GLN A 450 5.41 -4.03 55.05
CA GLN A 450 6.56 -3.11 55.17
C GLN A 450 6.14 -1.63 55.14
N GLY A 451 4.86 -1.35 54.89
CA GLY A 451 4.29 0.00 54.95
C GLY A 451 4.04 0.51 56.38
N ASP A 452 3.85 1.82 56.50
CA ASP A 452 3.43 2.46 57.73
C ASP A 452 1.96 2.13 58.04
N TRP A 453 1.64 1.91 59.31
CA TRP A 453 0.24 1.73 59.73
C TRP A 453 -0.57 3.02 59.51
N PRO A 454 -1.86 2.91 59.13
CA PRO A 454 -2.73 4.08 59.04
C PRO A 454 -2.79 4.79 60.39
N THR A 455 -2.57 6.11 60.39
CA THR A 455 -2.70 6.92 61.61
C THR A 455 -4.13 6.91 62.16
N HIS A 456 -5.13 6.81 61.27
CA HIS A 456 -6.56 6.79 61.59
C HIS A 456 -7.26 5.68 60.78
N PRO A 457 -7.13 4.40 61.15
CA PRO A 457 -7.59 3.28 60.33
C PRO A 457 -9.11 3.30 60.09
N ARG A 458 -9.90 3.59 61.13
CA ARG A 458 -11.37 3.68 61.00
C ARG A 458 -11.83 4.82 60.09
N LEU A 459 -11.09 5.93 60.05
CA LEU A 459 -11.40 7.04 59.14
C LEU A 459 -11.11 6.64 57.70
N LEU A 460 -9.98 5.97 57.46
CA LEU A 460 -9.64 5.45 56.14
C LEU A 460 -10.66 4.41 55.67
N ASP A 461 -11.09 3.50 56.54
CA ASP A 461 -12.13 2.52 56.23
C ASP A 461 -13.47 3.19 55.89
N TRP A 462 -13.89 4.16 56.71
CA TRP A 462 -15.14 4.89 56.49
C TRP A 462 -15.12 5.64 55.15
N MET A 463 -14.06 6.40 54.87
CA MET A 463 -13.93 7.12 53.60
C MET A 463 -13.81 6.18 52.40
N ALA A 464 -13.14 5.03 52.55
CA ALA A 464 -13.04 4.04 51.49
C ALA A 464 -14.40 3.46 51.11
N VAL A 465 -15.24 3.12 52.10
CA VAL A 465 -16.62 2.64 51.88
C VAL A 465 -17.50 3.76 51.31
N ASP A 466 -17.46 4.94 51.92
CA ASP A 466 -18.24 6.11 51.48
C ASP A 466 -17.90 6.51 50.04
N PHE A 467 -16.62 6.44 49.66
CA PHE A 467 -16.19 6.58 48.28
C PHE A 467 -16.98 5.59 47.40
N VAL A 468 -17.01 4.28 47.73
CA VAL A 468 -17.62 3.23 46.86
C VAL A 468 -19.10 3.49 46.70
N GLU A 469 -19.77 3.74 47.81
CA GLU A 469 -21.22 3.95 47.88
C GLU A 469 -21.64 5.25 47.17
N SER A 470 -20.74 6.24 47.09
CA SER A 470 -20.91 7.46 46.31
C SER A 470 -20.71 7.25 44.79
N GLY A 471 -20.36 6.04 44.37
CA GLY A 471 -20.17 5.67 42.97
C GLY A 471 -18.72 5.73 42.47
N TRP A 472 -17.74 6.03 43.34
CA TRP A 472 -16.34 6.39 43.02
C TRP A 472 -16.18 7.49 41.98
#